data_AF-A0A852VGN5-F1
#
_entry.id   AF-A0A852VGN5-F1
#
_cell.length_a   1.000
_cell.length_b   1.000
_cell.length_c   1.000
_cell.angle_alpha   90.00
_cell.angle_beta   90.00
_cell.angle_gamma   90.00
#
_symmetry.space_group_name_H-M   'P 1'
#
loop_
_entity.id
_entity.type
_entity.pdbx_description
1 polymer ?
#
loop_
_entity_poly.entity_id
_entity_poly.type
_entity_poly.pdbx_seq_one_letter_code
_entity_poly.pdbx_strand_id
1 'polypeptide(L)'
;MLTSTRTVLSASLLLITAIVTAQQVPMQNPFLGLMTAAGKHAKAHNAQTPVLSPVDATLLGTNPPVNVAELHKAGFKVVPWTTNDPAKMRALLDLRVDGIISDYPNILQQIVAEQKAAHPEEADYFKTFVVSAHRGGRGLRPENTLPSFESGLDHLATELETDTGVTSDHVSLIWHDQFLNPESCRRVDGKPYTLEDRVYTRDISLAEAQSTFICDKLHPQFPDQKNDPALSPVAVAFAEQEHLISPYVPTHAEQLFHFTRFYAEYYRSGAGKSHPEAAARAANAEKVRFNLETKILPLPNDPAGPNPPLANSHAEPTSNRTVDPQTFVNTLCGAIVRNHMESRAEVQSFDFRTLILVEEQFPKIPTYYLTGPPKMLSTVFVPAPLRQ
;
A
#
# COMPACT_ATOMS: atom_id res chain seq x y z
N MET A 1 -26.56 -66.55 56.71
CA MET A 1 -27.41 -65.65 55.89
C MET A 1 -26.94 -64.23 56.20
N LEU A 2 -26.05 -63.64 55.38
CA LEU A 2 -26.40 -62.72 54.27
C LEU A 2 -27.21 -61.53 54.84
N THR A 3 -26.79 -60.26 54.86
CA THR A 3 -25.94 -59.45 53.97
C THR A 3 -25.67 -58.11 54.66
N SER A 4 -24.42 -57.65 54.71
CA SER A 4 -23.84 -56.56 53.91
C SER A 4 -24.32 -55.12 54.25
N THR A 5 -23.43 -54.42 54.94
CA THR A 5 -23.37 -52.98 55.18
C THR A 5 -23.22 -52.18 53.87
N ARG A 6 -24.02 -51.13 53.69
CA ARG A 6 -23.66 -49.99 52.83
C ARG A 6 -24.15 -48.67 53.44
N THR A 7 -23.21 -47.96 54.06
CA THR A 7 -23.31 -46.55 54.39
C THR A 7 -23.19 -45.77 53.09
N VAL A 8 -24.23 -45.04 52.67
CA VAL A 8 -24.17 -44.14 51.52
C VAL A 8 -23.73 -42.77 52.03
N LEU A 9 -22.45 -42.43 51.85
CA LEU A 9 -22.01 -41.04 51.87
C LEU A 9 -22.45 -40.39 50.57
N SER A 10 -23.42 -39.47 50.64
CA SER A 10 -23.67 -38.52 49.56
C SER A 10 -22.55 -37.49 49.57
N ALA A 11 -21.55 -37.67 48.71
CA ALA A 11 -20.57 -36.65 48.39
C ALA A 11 -21.25 -35.57 47.53
N SER A 12 -21.48 -34.40 48.11
CA SER A 12 -21.82 -33.19 47.34
C SER A 12 -20.61 -32.79 46.51
N LEU A 13 -20.60 -33.20 45.25
CA LEU A 13 -19.61 -32.75 44.27
C LEU A 13 -19.98 -31.31 43.87
N LEU A 14 -19.37 -30.32 44.52
CA LEU A 14 -19.36 -28.96 43.99
C LEU A 14 -18.56 -28.99 42.68
N LEU A 15 -19.26 -29.00 41.55
CA LEU A 15 -18.66 -28.62 40.27
C LEU A 15 -18.35 -27.12 40.37
N ILE A 16 -17.10 -26.79 40.72
CA ILE A 16 -16.56 -25.47 40.45
C ILE A 16 -16.31 -25.44 38.94
N THR A 17 -17.27 -24.91 38.20
CA THR A 17 -17.05 -24.44 36.84
C THR A 17 -16.04 -23.30 36.91
N ALA A 18 -14.76 -23.63 36.80
CA ALA A 18 -13.73 -22.65 36.51
C ALA A 18 -13.99 -22.14 35.09
N ILE A 19 -14.80 -21.08 35.00
CA ILE A 19 -14.83 -20.25 33.81
C ILE A 19 -13.46 -19.59 33.77
N VAL A 20 -12.52 -20.20 33.03
CA VAL A 20 -11.34 -19.50 32.57
C VAL A 20 -11.84 -18.48 31.55
N THR A 21 -12.31 -17.34 32.06
CA THR A 21 -12.25 -16.13 31.25
C THR A 21 -10.76 -15.88 31.07
N ALA A 22 -10.25 -16.18 29.89
CA ALA A 22 -9.03 -15.55 29.45
C ALA A 22 -9.36 -14.05 29.43
N GLN A 23 -9.11 -13.36 30.55
CA GLN A 23 -8.98 -11.92 30.53
C GLN A 23 -7.80 -11.66 29.61
N GLN A 24 -8.07 -11.31 28.36
CA GLN A 24 -7.10 -10.62 27.54
C GLN A 24 -6.71 -9.39 28.35
N VAL A 25 -5.53 -9.44 28.96
CA VAL A 25 -4.89 -8.24 29.51
C VAL A 25 -4.85 -7.29 28.33
N PRO A 26 -5.52 -6.12 28.38
CA PRO A 26 -5.46 -5.19 27.27
C PRO A 26 -3.99 -4.82 27.11
N MET A 27 -3.35 -5.25 26.02
CA MET A 27 -2.04 -4.72 25.71
C MET A 27 -2.21 -3.22 25.56
N GLN A 28 -1.44 -2.47 26.35
CA GLN A 28 -1.54 -1.01 26.45
C GLN A 28 -1.28 -0.30 25.11
N ASN A 29 -0.79 -1.03 24.09
CA ASN A 29 -0.64 -0.55 22.72
C ASN A 29 -0.63 -1.77 21.73
N PRO A 30 -1.75 -2.09 21.06
CA PRO A 30 -1.83 -3.26 20.18
C PRO A 30 -0.94 -3.12 18.93
N PHE A 31 -0.67 -1.90 18.47
CA PHE A 31 0.22 -1.66 17.33
C PHE A 31 1.69 -1.88 17.69
N LEU A 32 2.12 -1.49 18.90
CA LEU A 32 3.46 -1.82 19.38
C LEU A 32 3.64 -3.34 19.53
N GLY A 33 2.63 -4.04 20.06
CA GLY A 33 2.65 -5.49 20.17
C GLY A 33 2.79 -6.17 18.81
N LEU A 34 2.04 -5.71 17.80
CA LEU A 34 2.17 -6.13 16.41
C LEU A 34 3.60 -5.93 15.90
N MET A 35 4.10 -4.70 15.98
CA MET A 35 5.40 -4.35 15.41
C MET A 35 6.55 -5.06 16.12
N THR A 36 6.45 -5.27 17.43
CA THR A 36 7.43 -6.06 18.19
C THR A 36 7.47 -7.52 17.71
N ALA A 37 6.30 -8.12 17.48
CA ALA A 37 6.22 -9.49 16.95
C ALA A 37 6.75 -9.58 15.51
N ALA A 38 6.37 -8.64 14.65
CA ALA A 38 6.85 -8.54 13.26
C ALA A 38 8.37 -8.31 13.22
N GLY A 39 8.90 -7.37 14.01
CA GLY A 39 10.34 -7.10 14.10
C GLY A 39 11.15 -8.31 14.60
N LYS A 40 10.60 -9.10 15.53
CA LYS A 40 11.21 -10.38 15.95
C LYS A 40 11.26 -11.38 14.80
N HIS A 41 10.16 -11.51 14.04
CA HIS A 41 10.10 -12.37 12.87
C HIS A 41 11.11 -11.96 11.79
N ALA A 42 11.10 -10.68 11.40
CA ALA A 42 12.03 -10.12 10.42
C ALA A 42 13.50 -10.37 10.83
N LYS A 43 13.84 -10.08 12.09
CA LYS A 43 15.19 -10.31 12.63
C LYS A 43 15.61 -11.78 12.57
N ALA A 44 14.70 -12.72 12.81
CA ALA A 44 15.01 -14.15 12.73
C ALA A 44 15.37 -14.60 11.29
N HIS A 45 14.90 -13.86 10.28
CA HIS A 45 15.15 -14.14 8.87
C HIS A 45 16.19 -13.19 8.24
N ASN A 46 16.91 -12.40 9.05
CA ASN A 46 17.84 -11.36 8.60
C ASN A 46 17.19 -10.32 7.66
N ALA A 47 15.88 -10.13 7.78
CA ALA A 47 15.15 -9.11 7.04
C ALA A 47 15.30 -7.73 7.67
N GLN A 48 15.00 -6.70 6.88
CA GLN A 48 14.96 -5.32 7.35
C GLN A 48 13.92 -5.13 8.46
N THR A 49 14.13 -4.12 9.32
CA THR A 49 13.12 -3.78 10.34
C THR A 49 11.85 -3.28 9.65
N PRO A 50 10.67 -3.87 9.94
CA PRO A 50 9.44 -3.51 9.27
C PRO A 50 8.97 -2.10 9.68
N VAL A 51 8.19 -1.47 8.81
CA VAL A 51 7.59 -0.16 9.03
C VAL A 51 6.10 -0.32 9.33
N LEU A 52 5.59 0.43 10.29
CA LEU A 52 4.14 0.51 10.51
C LEU A 52 3.54 1.54 9.54
N SER A 53 2.52 1.14 8.79
CA SER A 53 1.81 2.03 7.86
C SER A 53 0.32 2.13 8.25
N PRO A 54 -0.05 3.00 9.20
CA PRO A 54 -1.41 3.04 9.74
C PRO A 54 -2.32 4.04 9.02
N VAL A 55 -3.64 3.81 9.08
CA VAL A 55 -4.62 4.82 8.68
C VAL A 55 -4.52 6.04 9.60
N ASP A 56 -4.56 7.25 9.03
CA ASP A 56 -4.38 8.52 9.76
C ASP A 56 -5.27 8.66 11.02
N ALA A 57 -6.50 8.15 10.96
CA ALA A 57 -7.49 8.17 12.04
C ALA A 57 -7.08 7.37 13.29
N THR A 58 -6.04 6.53 13.20
CA THR A 58 -5.48 5.81 14.35
C THR A 58 -4.33 6.54 15.03
N LEU A 59 -3.84 7.63 14.42
CA LEU A 59 -2.81 8.52 14.96
C LEU A 59 -3.39 9.84 15.49
N LEU A 60 -4.51 10.27 14.91
CA LEU A 60 -5.15 11.55 15.21
C LEU A 60 -6.42 11.36 16.06
N GLY A 61 -6.69 12.29 16.97
CA GLY A 61 -7.88 12.29 17.84
C GLY A 61 -7.55 12.35 19.33
N THR A 62 -8.58 12.24 20.18
CA THR A 62 -8.45 12.47 21.63
C THR A 62 -7.70 11.36 22.37
N ASN A 63 -7.68 10.14 21.85
CA ASN A 63 -6.95 8.98 22.39
C ASN A 63 -6.54 8.05 21.24
N PRO A 64 -5.54 8.43 20.44
CA PRO A 64 -5.15 7.64 19.29
C PRO A 64 -4.54 6.31 19.75
N PRO A 65 -4.94 5.17 19.17
CA PRO A 65 -4.40 3.87 19.56
C PRO A 65 -2.95 3.65 19.07
N VAL A 66 -2.46 4.44 18.11
CA VAL A 66 -1.06 4.42 17.67
C VAL A 66 -0.28 5.52 18.41
N ASN A 67 0.82 5.14 19.06
CA ASN A 67 1.75 6.07 19.71
C ASN A 67 3.10 6.08 18.97
N VAL A 68 3.38 7.16 18.23
CA VAL A 68 4.60 7.30 17.39
C VAL A 68 5.86 7.26 18.25
N ALA A 69 5.90 7.99 19.37
CA ALA A 69 7.07 8.06 20.23
C ALA A 69 7.43 6.70 20.84
N GLU A 70 6.43 5.89 21.18
CA GLU A 70 6.65 4.54 21.71
C GLU A 70 7.19 3.59 20.64
N LEU A 71 6.67 3.67 19.41
CA LEU A 71 7.14 2.89 18.25
C LEU A 71 8.58 3.27 17.88
N HIS A 72 8.89 4.57 17.85
CA HIS A 72 10.24 5.08 17.62
C HIS A 72 11.23 4.60 18.68
N LYS A 73 10.84 4.62 19.96
CA LYS A 73 11.66 4.07 21.06
C LYS A 73 11.94 2.57 20.89
N ALA A 74 11.02 1.85 20.26
CA ALA A 74 11.18 0.43 19.91
C ALA A 74 11.92 0.20 18.57
N GLY A 75 12.29 1.26 17.85
CA GLY A 75 13.05 1.20 16.60
C GLY A 75 12.20 1.07 15.33
N PHE A 76 10.88 1.26 15.41
CA PHE A 76 9.99 1.18 14.25
C PHE A 76 9.70 2.56 13.69
N LYS A 77 9.66 2.67 12.36
CA LYS A 77 9.16 3.87 11.66
C LYS A 77 7.65 3.82 11.50
N VAL A 78 7.04 4.99 11.30
CA VAL A 78 5.60 5.16 11.11
C VAL A 78 5.32 6.03 9.89
N VAL A 79 4.62 5.50 8.89
CA VAL A 79 4.28 6.20 7.64
C VAL A 79 2.77 6.07 7.37
N PRO A 80 1.92 7.01 7.81
CA PRO A 80 0.47 6.92 7.61
C PRO A 80 -0.04 7.08 6.18
N TRP A 81 -1.19 6.47 5.91
CA TRP A 81 -1.97 6.57 4.67
C TRP A 81 -3.47 6.82 4.95
N THR A 82 -4.27 7.23 3.98
CA THR A 82 -3.90 8.24 2.97
C THR A 82 -4.35 9.58 3.54
N THR A 83 -3.42 10.52 3.72
CA THR A 83 -3.76 11.83 4.31
C THR A 83 -3.78 12.89 3.23
N ASN A 84 -4.95 13.49 2.99
CA ASN A 84 -5.15 14.53 1.98
C ASN A 84 -5.46 15.90 2.58
N ASP A 85 -5.89 15.94 3.84
CA ASP A 85 -6.24 17.18 4.53
C ASP A 85 -4.97 17.92 5.02
N PRO A 86 -4.74 19.19 4.62
CA PRO A 86 -3.56 19.95 5.03
C PRO A 86 -3.40 20.16 6.54
N ALA A 87 -4.48 20.22 7.31
CA ALA A 87 -4.41 20.38 8.76
C ALA A 87 -3.97 19.06 9.41
N LYS A 88 -4.49 17.93 8.92
CA LYS A 88 -4.03 16.60 9.34
C LYS A 88 -2.57 16.35 8.98
N MET A 89 -2.12 16.74 7.78
CA MET A 89 -0.71 16.60 7.39
C MET A 89 0.22 17.32 8.37
N ARG A 90 -0.12 18.56 8.77
CA ARG A 90 0.65 19.31 9.79
C ARG A 90 0.61 18.61 11.14
N ALA A 91 -0.56 18.16 11.59
CA ALA A 91 -0.68 17.42 12.84
C ALA A 91 0.15 16.13 12.86
N LEU A 92 0.27 15.42 11.72
CA LEU A 92 1.11 14.23 11.61
C LEU A 92 2.61 14.57 11.65
N LEU A 93 3.02 15.68 11.04
CA LEU A 93 4.39 16.20 11.16
C LEU A 93 4.72 16.58 12.62
N ASP A 94 3.79 17.20 13.34
CA ASP A 94 3.94 17.51 14.77
C ASP A 94 4.10 16.23 15.62
N LEU A 95 3.44 15.13 15.23
CA LEU A 95 3.60 13.81 15.84
C LEU A 95 4.92 13.09 15.47
N ARG A 96 5.73 13.69 14.59
CA ARG A 96 7.02 13.16 14.13
C ARG A 96 6.93 11.86 13.34
N VAL A 97 5.87 11.66 12.55
CA VAL A 97 5.83 10.51 11.62
C VAL A 97 7.00 10.56 10.62
N ASP A 98 7.43 9.41 10.11
CA ASP A 98 8.59 9.28 9.21
C ASP A 98 8.27 9.61 7.75
N GLY A 99 6.98 9.69 7.41
CA GLY A 99 6.49 10.03 6.08
C GLY A 99 4.98 10.10 6.04
N ILE A 100 4.42 10.54 4.91
CA ILE A 100 2.97 10.56 4.67
C ILE A 100 2.70 10.10 3.24
N ILE A 101 1.73 9.18 3.09
CA ILE A 101 1.17 8.76 1.80
C ILE A 101 -0.04 9.66 1.51
N SER A 102 -0.03 10.33 0.34
CA SER A 102 -1.07 11.30 -0.04
C SER A 102 -1.45 11.21 -1.52
N ASP A 103 -2.74 11.40 -1.83
CA ASP A 103 -3.22 11.59 -3.20
C ASP A 103 -2.70 12.90 -3.81
N TYR A 104 -2.25 13.85 -2.98
CA TYR A 104 -1.81 15.20 -3.38
C TYR A 104 -0.34 15.46 -3.00
N PRO A 105 0.63 14.84 -3.71
CA PRO A 105 2.04 15.02 -3.40
C PRO A 105 2.49 16.49 -3.51
N ASN A 106 1.86 17.28 -4.38
CA ASN A 106 2.11 18.72 -4.49
C ASN A 106 1.81 19.48 -3.19
N ILE A 107 0.67 19.18 -2.54
CA ILE A 107 0.26 19.81 -1.28
C ILE A 107 1.17 19.34 -0.14
N LEU A 108 1.44 18.03 -0.07
CA LEU A 108 2.32 17.48 0.96
C LEU A 108 3.74 18.06 0.86
N GLN A 109 4.31 18.13 -0.34
CA GLN A 109 5.64 18.70 -0.57
C GLN A 109 5.70 20.17 -0.15
N GLN A 110 4.65 20.95 -0.46
CA GLN A 110 4.54 22.34 -0.02
C GLN A 110 4.55 22.45 1.51
N ILE A 111 3.73 21.65 2.20
CA ILE A 111 3.64 21.68 3.67
C ILE A 111 4.97 21.26 4.30
N VAL A 112 5.63 20.23 3.79
CA VAL A 112 6.95 19.79 4.26
C VAL A 112 7.98 20.91 4.09
N ALA A 113 7.96 21.63 2.96
CA ALA A 113 8.86 22.76 2.74
C ALA A 113 8.58 23.94 3.69
N GLU A 114 7.31 24.27 3.93
CA GLU A 114 6.89 25.28 4.91
C GLU A 114 7.37 24.93 6.32
N GLN A 115 7.16 23.68 6.76
CA GLN A 115 7.56 23.20 8.08
C GLN A 115 9.08 23.18 8.24
N LYS A 116 9.81 22.72 7.22
CA LYS A 116 11.28 22.76 7.21
C LYS A 116 11.84 24.18 7.30
N ALA A 117 11.18 25.15 6.66
CA ALA A 117 11.60 26.56 6.73
C ALA A 117 11.30 27.19 8.10
N ALA A 118 10.19 26.79 8.73
CA ALA A 118 9.82 27.25 10.07
C ALA A 118 10.67 26.62 11.20
N HIS A 119 11.19 25.41 10.98
CA HIS A 119 11.93 24.60 11.96
C HIS A 119 13.31 24.17 11.45
N PRO A 120 14.24 25.11 11.19
CA PRO A 120 15.57 24.79 10.65
C PRO A 120 16.41 23.88 11.56
N GLU A 121 16.14 23.88 12.86
CA GLU A 121 16.75 22.98 13.85
C GLU A 121 16.42 21.49 13.61
N GLU A 122 15.36 21.20 12.85
CA GLU A 122 14.89 19.85 12.55
C GLU A 122 15.33 19.37 11.15
N ALA A 123 16.37 19.97 10.57
CA ALA A 123 16.82 19.67 9.22
C ALA A 123 17.08 18.17 8.96
N ASP A 124 17.60 17.44 9.96
CA ASP A 124 17.86 16.00 9.83
C ASP A 124 16.58 15.17 9.74
N TYR A 125 15.50 15.57 10.43
CA TYR A 125 14.19 14.92 10.31
C TYR A 125 13.62 15.07 8.90
N PHE A 126 13.59 16.31 8.39
CA PHE A 126 13.09 16.58 7.04
C PHE A 126 13.98 16.02 5.92
N LYS A 127 15.25 15.73 6.20
CA LYS A 127 16.16 15.08 5.22
C LYS A 127 15.76 13.64 4.94
N THR A 128 15.17 12.95 5.92
CA THR A 128 14.77 11.55 5.80
C THR A 128 13.26 11.35 5.69
N PHE A 129 12.49 12.43 5.76
CA PHE A 129 11.03 12.39 5.69
C PHE A 129 10.55 11.90 4.32
N VAL A 130 9.63 10.94 4.31
CA VAL A 130 9.09 10.37 3.07
C VAL A 130 7.84 11.13 2.63
N VAL A 131 7.93 11.76 1.46
CA VAL A 131 6.76 12.25 0.70
C VAL A 131 6.38 11.16 -0.30
N SER A 132 5.28 10.46 -0.01
CA SER A 132 4.84 9.32 -0.81
C SER A 132 3.62 9.67 -1.66
N ALA A 133 3.80 9.61 -2.99
CA ALA A 133 2.77 9.92 -3.95
C ALA A 133 1.85 8.71 -4.17
N HIS A 134 0.69 8.73 -3.51
CA HIS A 134 -0.28 7.63 -3.53
C HIS A 134 -0.80 7.39 -4.95
N ARG A 135 -0.57 6.18 -5.47
CA ARG A 135 -0.85 5.78 -6.87
C ARG A 135 -0.24 6.73 -7.90
N GLY A 136 0.93 7.28 -7.58
CA GLY A 136 1.64 8.32 -8.33
C GLY A 136 1.17 9.76 -8.08
N GLY A 137 0.06 9.99 -7.38
CA GLY A 137 -0.56 11.30 -7.20
C GLY A 137 -1.97 11.34 -7.79
N ARG A 138 -2.79 10.37 -7.38
CA ARG A 138 -4.15 10.17 -7.91
C ARG A 138 -5.05 11.39 -7.83
N GLY A 139 -4.84 12.30 -6.87
CA GLY A 139 -5.59 13.55 -6.77
C GLY A 139 -5.36 14.49 -7.96
N LEU A 140 -4.26 14.30 -8.70
CA LEU A 140 -3.82 15.16 -9.80
C LEU A 140 -3.99 14.49 -11.18
N ARG A 141 -3.80 13.15 -11.24
CA ARG A 141 -3.84 12.35 -12.47
C ARG A 141 -4.60 11.04 -12.28
N PRO A 142 -5.15 10.42 -13.35
CA PRO A 142 -5.69 9.06 -13.29
C PRO A 142 -4.70 8.11 -12.62
N GLU A 143 -5.18 7.42 -11.57
CA GLU A 143 -4.35 6.62 -10.68
C GLU A 143 -3.58 5.50 -11.36
N ASN A 144 -2.43 5.12 -10.79
CA ASN A 144 -1.69 3.93 -11.19
C ASN A 144 -1.36 3.91 -12.70
N THR A 145 -1.13 5.09 -13.30
CA THR A 145 -0.78 5.26 -14.72
C THR A 145 0.57 5.95 -14.87
N LEU A 146 1.22 5.81 -16.04
CA LEU A 146 2.48 6.50 -16.30
C LEU A 146 2.36 8.03 -16.09
N PRO A 147 1.27 8.70 -16.53
CA PRO A 147 0.99 10.10 -16.21
C PRO A 147 0.90 10.42 -14.71
N SER A 148 0.29 9.56 -13.88
CA SER A 148 0.29 9.80 -12.43
C SER A 148 1.68 9.68 -11.85
N PHE A 149 2.45 8.65 -12.22
CA PHE A 149 3.83 8.52 -11.76
C PHE A 149 4.72 9.70 -12.20
N GLU A 150 4.52 10.23 -13.42
CA GLU A 150 5.17 11.47 -13.86
C GLU A 150 4.82 12.64 -12.94
N SER A 151 3.54 12.78 -12.56
CA SER A 151 3.10 13.83 -11.64
C SER A 151 3.76 13.72 -10.27
N GLY A 152 3.91 12.51 -9.72
CA GLY A 152 4.63 12.29 -8.47
C GLY A 152 6.10 12.72 -8.55
N LEU A 153 6.78 12.36 -9.65
CA LEU A 153 8.17 12.74 -9.90
C LEU A 153 8.34 14.25 -10.11
N ASP A 154 7.41 14.87 -10.83
CA ASP A 154 7.36 16.32 -11.10
C ASP A 154 7.22 17.13 -9.82
N HIS A 155 6.52 16.58 -8.82
CA HIS A 155 6.39 17.17 -7.49
C HIS A 155 7.48 16.73 -6.51
N LEU A 156 8.55 16.09 -7.01
CA LEU A 156 9.71 15.65 -6.23
C LEU A 156 9.34 14.71 -5.06
N ALA A 157 8.28 13.90 -5.23
CA ALA A 157 7.97 12.85 -4.27
C ALA A 157 9.18 11.92 -4.11
N THR A 158 9.51 11.58 -2.87
CA THR A 158 10.65 10.70 -2.54
C THR A 158 10.30 9.23 -2.70
N GLU A 159 9.01 8.91 -2.74
CA GLU A 159 8.46 7.58 -2.93
C GLU A 159 7.26 7.66 -3.88
N LEU A 160 7.20 6.73 -4.85
CA LEU A 160 6.01 6.45 -5.64
C LEU A 160 5.33 5.24 -5.01
N GLU A 161 4.14 5.47 -4.47
CA GLU A 161 3.31 4.40 -3.94
C GLU A 161 2.35 3.91 -5.04
N THR A 162 2.11 2.60 -5.07
CA THR A 162 1.21 1.99 -6.03
C THR A 162 0.73 0.64 -5.55
N ASP A 163 -0.37 0.20 -6.14
CA ASP A 163 -0.93 -1.13 -5.95
C ASP A 163 -0.46 -2.10 -7.04
N THR A 164 -0.45 -3.39 -6.72
CA THR A 164 -0.14 -4.45 -7.69
C THR A 164 -1.15 -5.59 -7.65
N GLY A 165 -1.22 -6.34 -8.73
CA GLY A 165 -1.91 -7.61 -8.93
C GLY A 165 -1.07 -8.55 -9.80
N VAL A 166 -1.51 -9.80 -9.97
CA VAL A 166 -0.79 -10.79 -10.81
C VAL A 166 -1.66 -11.22 -11.99
N THR A 167 -1.12 -11.08 -13.19
CA THR A 167 -1.77 -11.47 -14.45
C THR A 167 -1.71 -12.98 -14.70
N SER A 168 -2.48 -13.46 -15.68
CA SER A 168 -2.48 -14.88 -16.08
C SER A 168 -1.13 -15.36 -16.64
N ASP A 169 -0.29 -14.44 -17.13
CA ASP A 169 1.08 -14.65 -17.59
C ASP A 169 2.15 -14.29 -16.54
N HIS A 170 1.76 -14.22 -15.25
CA HIS A 170 2.64 -13.98 -14.10
C HIS A 170 3.43 -12.67 -14.18
N VAL A 171 2.76 -11.58 -14.55
CA VAL A 171 3.30 -10.22 -14.49
C VAL A 171 2.65 -9.45 -13.33
N SER A 172 3.47 -8.68 -12.60
CA SER A 172 3.02 -7.81 -11.52
C SER A 172 2.38 -6.53 -12.09
N LEU A 173 1.15 -6.64 -12.61
CA LEU A 173 0.36 -5.52 -13.10
C LEU A 173 0.12 -4.51 -11.98
N ILE A 174 0.20 -3.22 -12.29
CA ILE A 174 -0.11 -2.13 -11.37
C ILE A 174 -1.61 -1.83 -11.46
N TRP A 175 -2.35 -2.11 -10.40
CA TRP A 175 -3.77 -1.78 -10.27
C TRP A 175 -4.26 -1.93 -8.84
N HIS A 176 -5.22 -1.08 -8.42
CA HIS A 176 -5.74 -1.07 -7.05
C HIS A 176 -6.69 -2.21 -6.73
N ASP A 177 -7.63 -2.50 -7.63
CA ASP A 177 -8.65 -3.53 -7.38
C ASP A 177 -8.17 -4.89 -7.93
N GLN A 178 -8.81 -5.98 -7.54
CA GLN A 178 -8.57 -7.31 -8.12
C GLN A 178 -9.00 -7.43 -9.60
N PHE A 179 -9.59 -6.38 -10.18
CA PHE A 179 -10.02 -6.28 -11.57
C PHE A 179 -9.78 -4.86 -12.11
N LEU A 180 -9.62 -4.71 -13.43
CA LEU A 180 -9.51 -3.40 -14.06
C LEU A 180 -10.83 -2.64 -13.92
N ASN A 181 -10.87 -1.55 -13.15
CA ASN A 181 -12.12 -0.94 -12.73
C ASN A 181 -12.80 -0.16 -13.88
N PRO A 182 -14.06 -0.43 -14.24
CA PRO A 182 -14.77 0.30 -15.29
C PRO A 182 -15.01 1.78 -14.96
N GLU A 183 -14.87 2.22 -13.71
CA GLU A 183 -14.90 3.64 -13.36
C GLU A 183 -13.64 4.39 -13.78
N SER A 184 -12.51 3.68 -13.84
CA SER A 184 -11.20 4.23 -14.20
C SER A 184 -10.80 3.91 -15.64
N CYS A 185 -11.25 2.77 -16.15
CA CYS A 185 -10.88 2.24 -17.47
C CYS A 185 -12.04 2.20 -18.46
N ARG A 186 -11.67 2.30 -19.74
CA ARG A 186 -12.53 2.07 -20.91
C ARG A 186 -11.86 1.07 -21.84
N ARG A 187 -12.66 0.43 -22.69
CA ARG A 187 -12.12 -0.41 -23.76
C ARG A 187 -11.62 0.43 -24.92
N VAL A 188 -10.55 -0.03 -25.55
CA VAL A 188 -9.96 0.59 -26.75
C VAL A 188 -10.94 0.57 -27.92
N ASP A 189 -11.74 -0.51 -28.05
CA ASP A 189 -12.74 -0.67 -29.11
C ASP A 189 -14.00 0.18 -28.94
N GLY A 190 -14.08 0.96 -27.86
CA GLY A 190 -15.21 1.85 -27.55
C GLY A 190 -16.47 1.13 -27.08
N LYS A 191 -16.45 -0.21 -26.92
CA LYS A 191 -17.60 -0.93 -26.35
C LYS A 191 -17.79 -0.53 -24.87
N PRO A 192 -19.04 -0.57 -24.37
CA PRO A 192 -19.30 -0.40 -22.95
C PRO A 192 -18.45 -1.34 -22.10
N TYR A 193 -18.01 -0.85 -20.95
CA TYR A 193 -17.32 -1.63 -19.94
C TYR A 193 -17.95 -1.32 -18.59
N THR A 194 -18.42 -2.36 -17.92
CA THR A 194 -19.29 -2.31 -16.74
C THR A 194 -18.77 -3.27 -15.68
N LEU A 195 -19.40 -3.28 -14.50
CA LEU A 195 -18.99 -4.19 -13.44
C LEU A 195 -19.43 -5.63 -13.74
N GLU A 196 -20.51 -5.82 -14.50
CA GLU A 196 -21.02 -7.12 -14.90
C GLU A 196 -20.04 -7.90 -15.79
N ASP A 197 -19.32 -7.19 -16.67
CA ASP A 197 -18.32 -7.76 -17.60
C ASP A 197 -16.87 -7.42 -17.22
N ARG A 198 -16.64 -7.06 -15.95
CA ARG A 198 -15.32 -6.74 -15.41
C ARG A 198 -14.31 -7.86 -15.64
N VAL A 199 -13.06 -7.48 -15.93
CA VAL A 199 -11.95 -8.41 -16.15
C VAL A 199 -11.02 -8.42 -14.95
N TYR A 200 -10.91 -9.57 -14.29
CA TYR A 200 -10.01 -9.77 -13.16
C TYR A 200 -8.56 -9.82 -13.61
N THR A 201 -7.68 -9.22 -12.81
CA THR A 201 -6.25 -9.16 -13.12
C THR A 201 -5.67 -10.54 -13.37
N ARG A 202 -6.01 -11.54 -12.55
CA ARG A 202 -5.52 -12.92 -12.72
C ARG A 202 -6.03 -13.66 -13.96
N ASP A 203 -7.08 -13.15 -14.61
CA ASP A 203 -7.75 -13.82 -15.72
C ASP A 203 -7.36 -13.19 -17.08
N ILE A 204 -6.45 -12.21 -17.10
CA ILE A 204 -5.97 -11.51 -18.31
C ILE A 204 -4.43 -11.49 -18.34
N SER A 205 -3.84 -11.56 -19.53
CA SER A 205 -2.38 -11.37 -19.71
C SER A 205 -2.02 -9.88 -19.73
N LEU A 206 -0.76 -9.51 -19.46
CA LEU A 206 -0.35 -8.11 -19.55
C LEU A 206 -0.58 -7.54 -20.96
N ALA A 207 -0.17 -8.29 -22.00
CA ALA A 207 -0.29 -7.86 -23.39
C ALA A 207 -1.77 -7.61 -23.78
N GLU A 208 -2.66 -8.50 -23.35
CA GLU A 208 -4.09 -8.31 -23.58
C GLU A 208 -4.62 -7.10 -22.81
N ALA A 209 -4.22 -6.90 -21.56
CA ALA A 209 -4.62 -5.74 -20.75
C ALA A 209 -4.22 -4.42 -21.43
N GLN A 210 -2.97 -4.31 -21.90
CA GLN A 210 -2.45 -3.12 -22.58
C GLN A 210 -3.10 -2.86 -23.94
N SER A 211 -3.51 -3.91 -24.65
CA SER A 211 -4.21 -3.78 -25.94
C SER A 211 -5.72 -3.53 -25.81
N THR A 212 -6.31 -3.88 -24.66
CA THR A 212 -7.76 -3.86 -24.45
C THR A 212 -8.23 -2.61 -23.72
N PHE A 213 -7.44 -2.09 -22.77
CA PHE A 213 -7.89 -1.06 -21.84
C PHE A 213 -7.06 0.22 -21.91
N ILE A 214 -7.74 1.35 -21.73
CA ILE A 214 -7.14 2.65 -21.44
C ILE A 214 -7.79 3.16 -20.15
N CYS A 215 -6.97 3.49 -19.16
CA CYS A 215 -7.37 3.88 -17.82
C CYS A 215 -7.20 5.39 -17.60
N ASP A 216 -7.92 6.18 -18.40
CA ASP A 216 -7.83 7.64 -18.48
C ASP A 216 -9.05 8.38 -17.90
N LYS A 217 -10.00 7.67 -17.27
CA LYS A 217 -11.21 8.32 -16.74
C LYS A 217 -10.88 9.17 -15.52
N LEU A 218 -11.56 10.31 -15.43
CA LEU A 218 -11.48 11.20 -14.27
C LEU A 218 -12.44 10.74 -13.19
N HIS A 219 -11.98 10.76 -11.95
CA HIS A 219 -12.74 10.27 -10.81
C HIS A 219 -13.50 11.42 -10.13
N PRO A 220 -14.82 11.30 -9.88
CA PRO A 220 -15.63 12.40 -9.32
C PRO A 220 -15.17 12.94 -7.97
N GLN A 221 -14.46 12.15 -7.17
CA GLN A 221 -13.91 12.58 -5.88
C GLN A 221 -12.69 13.51 -6.02
N PHE A 222 -12.09 13.61 -7.22
CA PHE A 222 -10.91 14.43 -7.51
C PHE A 222 -11.26 15.48 -8.57
N PRO A 223 -11.95 16.57 -8.22
CA PRO A 223 -12.42 17.57 -9.19
C PRO A 223 -11.28 18.25 -9.96
N ASP A 224 -10.08 18.29 -9.38
CA ASP A 224 -8.90 18.89 -9.99
C ASP A 224 -8.08 17.92 -10.85
N GLN A 225 -8.42 16.63 -10.86
CA GLN A 225 -7.72 15.61 -11.63
C GLN A 225 -7.78 15.91 -13.13
N LYS A 226 -6.64 15.76 -13.82
CA LYS A 226 -6.52 16.00 -15.27
C LYS A 226 -5.94 14.78 -15.98
N ASN A 227 -6.46 14.48 -17.17
CA ASN A 227 -5.99 13.39 -18.02
C ASN A 227 -5.42 13.90 -19.36
N ASP A 228 -5.18 15.20 -19.51
CA ASP A 228 -4.55 15.77 -20.71
C ASP A 228 -3.11 15.26 -20.86
N PRO A 229 -2.77 14.53 -21.94
CA PRO A 229 -1.42 14.02 -22.19
C PRO A 229 -0.36 15.12 -22.33
N ALA A 230 -0.74 16.35 -22.70
CA ALA A 230 0.20 17.47 -22.83
C ALA A 230 0.86 17.85 -21.49
N LEU A 231 0.23 17.46 -20.39
CA LEU A 231 0.76 17.68 -19.05
C LEU A 231 1.62 16.51 -18.54
N SER A 232 1.84 15.49 -19.36
CA SER A 232 2.68 14.32 -19.06
C SER A 232 3.59 13.99 -20.26
N PRO A 233 4.43 14.94 -20.71
CA PRO A 233 5.26 14.77 -21.89
C PRO A 233 6.25 13.61 -21.78
N VAL A 234 6.71 13.24 -20.59
CA VAL A 234 7.64 12.13 -20.41
C VAL A 234 6.92 10.79 -20.58
N ALA A 235 5.73 10.63 -20.02
CA ALA A 235 4.89 9.45 -20.17
C ALA A 235 4.48 9.26 -21.64
N VAL A 236 4.16 10.35 -22.35
CA VAL A 236 3.90 10.30 -23.79
C VAL A 236 5.13 9.82 -24.57
N ALA A 237 6.31 10.41 -24.32
CA ALA A 237 7.54 10.02 -24.99
C ALA A 237 7.95 8.56 -24.68
N PHE A 238 7.76 8.13 -23.43
CA PHE A 238 8.01 6.75 -23.03
C PHE A 238 7.02 5.78 -23.69
N ALA A 239 5.73 6.10 -23.72
CA ALA A 239 4.72 5.30 -24.40
C ALA A 239 5.02 5.14 -25.90
N GLU A 240 5.50 6.19 -26.57
CA GLU A 240 5.97 6.11 -27.95
C GLU A 240 7.18 5.18 -28.11
N GLN A 241 8.17 5.31 -27.22
CA GLN A 241 9.37 4.45 -27.22
C GLN A 241 9.03 2.97 -27.01
N GLU A 242 8.09 2.68 -26.11
CA GLU A 242 7.65 1.32 -25.77
C GLU A 242 6.51 0.82 -26.69
N HIS A 243 6.14 1.59 -27.72
CA HIS A 243 5.07 1.29 -28.67
C HIS A 243 3.70 0.99 -28.02
N LEU A 244 3.42 1.67 -26.91
CA LEU A 244 2.13 1.60 -26.24
C LEU A 244 1.09 2.41 -27.00
N ILE A 245 -0.15 1.91 -27.06
CA ILE A 245 -1.25 2.60 -27.74
C ILE A 245 -1.70 3.89 -27.03
N SER A 246 -1.31 4.07 -25.77
CA SER A 246 -1.63 5.23 -24.92
C SER A 246 -0.70 5.23 -23.70
N PRO A 247 -0.34 6.39 -23.12
CA PRO A 247 0.36 6.44 -21.83
C PRO A 247 -0.52 5.98 -20.65
N TYR A 248 -1.84 5.81 -20.87
CA TYR A 248 -2.80 5.36 -19.87
C TYR A 248 -3.16 3.87 -19.98
N VAL A 249 -2.41 3.07 -20.74
CA VAL A 249 -2.61 1.61 -20.71
C VAL A 249 -2.28 1.06 -19.31
N PRO A 250 -2.90 -0.05 -18.88
CA PRO A 250 -2.45 -0.76 -17.68
C PRO A 250 -0.94 -1.01 -17.71
N THR A 251 -0.24 -0.59 -16.66
CA THR A 251 1.23 -0.72 -16.55
C THR A 251 1.60 -1.81 -15.52
N HIS A 252 2.88 -2.02 -15.27
CA HIS A 252 3.38 -3.04 -14.35
C HIS A 252 4.67 -2.59 -13.66
N ALA A 253 5.06 -3.27 -12.58
CA ALA A 253 6.19 -2.88 -11.73
C ALA A 253 7.50 -2.66 -12.52
N GLU A 254 7.86 -3.58 -13.41
CA GLU A 254 9.10 -3.45 -14.20
C GLU A 254 9.05 -2.28 -15.19
N GLN A 255 7.89 -2.01 -15.80
CA GLN A 255 7.70 -0.85 -16.67
C GLN A 255 7.78 0.46 -15.88
N LEU A 256 7.30 0.51 -14.63
CA LEU A 256 7.50 1.66 -13.75
C LEU A 256 8.99 1.91 -13.45
N PHE A 257 9.76 0.85 -13.14
CA PHE A 257 11.21 1.00 -12.95
C PHE A 257 11.90 1.56 -14.19
N HIS A 258 11.53 1.06 -15.37
CA HIS A 258 12.04 1.56 -16.65
C HIS A 258 11.63 3.01 -16.91
N PHE A 259 10.38 3.35 -16.63
CA PHE A 259 9.84 4.69 -16.79
C PHE A 259 10.60 5.71 -15.93
N THR A 260 10.87 5.42 -14.66
CA THR A 260 11.62 6.35 -13.80
C THR A 260 13.06 6.58 -14.26
N ARG A 261 13.73 5.55 -14.79
CA ARG A 261 15.04 5.70 -15.43
C ARG A 261 14.95 6.56 -16.68
N PHE A 262 13.97 6.31 -17.54
CA PHE A 262 13.72 7.13 -18.72
C PHE A 262 13.45 8.59 -18.36
N TYR A 263 12.63 8.84 -17.34
CA TYR A 263 12.35 10.17 -16.81
C TYR A 263 13.62 10.90 -16.37
N ALA A 264 14.52 10.21 -15.65
CA ALA A 264 15.80 10.80 -15.26
C ALA A 264 16.64 11.20 -16.48
N GLU A 265 16.74 10.34 -17.51
CA GLU A 265 17.47 10.65 -18.75
C GLU A 265 16.81 11.79 -19.55
N TYR A 266 15.48 11.82 -19.58
CA TYR A 266 14.68 12.83 -20.28
C TYR A 266 15.05 14.24 -19.80
N TYR A 267 15.20 14.42 -18.49
CA TYR A 267 15.61 15.69 -17.90
C TYR A 267 17.13 15.88 -17.82
N ARG A 268 17.94 14.81 -17.74
CA ARG A 268 19.40 14.97 -17.69
C ARG A 268 19.99 15.38 -19.03
N SER A 269 19.50 14.79 -20.13
CA SER A 269 20.10 14.97 -21.46
C SER A 269 19.09 14.99 -22.62
N GLY A 270 17.85 14.57 -22.37
CA GLY A 270 16.79 14.48 -23.38
C GLY A 270 16.06 15.80 -23.65
N ALA A 271 14.81 15.68 -24.13
CA ALA A 271 14.00 16.82 -24.53
C ALA A 271 13.63 17.75 -23.35
N GLY A 272 13.61 17.24 -22.12
CA GLY A 272 13.32 18.01 -20.92
C GLY A 272 14.49 18.78 -20.33
N LYS A 273 15.71 18.65 -20.88
CA LYS A 273 16.93 19.18 -20.24
C LYS A 273 16.97 20.69 -19.99
N SER A 274 16.20 21.46 -20.75
CA SER A 274 16.08 22.92 -20.57
C SER A 274 14.96 23.34 -19.63
N HIS A 275 14.22 22.39 -19.05
CA HIS A 275 13.20 22.68 -18.05
C HIS A 275 13.86 23.31 -16.81
N PRO A 276 13.29 24.35 -16.19
CA PRO A 276 13.89 25.00 -15.02
C PRO A 276 14.19 24.05 -13.85
N GLU A 277 13.36 23.02 -13.70
CA GLU A 277 13.50 22.01 -12.64
C GLU A 277 14.22 20.73 -13.09
N ALA A 278 14.79 20.69 -14.31
CA ALA A 278 15.33 19.46 -14.90
C ALA A 278 16.36 18.74 -14.00
N ALA A 279 17.30 19.50 -13.42
CA ALA A 279 18.33 18.94 -12.54
C ALA A 279 17.73 18.32 -11.26
N ALA A 280 16.75 18.99 -10.65
CA ALA A 280 16.08 18.49 -9.45
C ALA A 280 15.23 17.25 -9.74
N ARG A 281 14.46 17.29 -10.83
CA ARG A 281 13.64 16.16 -11.31
C ARG A 281 14.49 14.93 -11.62
N ALA A 282 15.58 15.08 -12.36
CA ALA A 282 16.49 13.98 -12.67
C ALA A 282 17.15 13.39 -11.40
N ALA A 283 17.67 14.24 -10.51
CA ALA A 283 18.31 13.81 -9.28
C ALA A 283 17.34 13.11 -8.31
N ASN A 284 16.08 13.54 -8.28
CA ASN A 284 15.03 12.87 -7.51
C ASN A 284 14.68 11.51 -8.11
N ALA A 285 14.44 11.43 -9.43
CA ALA A 285 14.09 10.19 -10.11
C ALA A 285 15.17 9.10 -10.04
N GLU A 286 16.44 9.47 -9.92
CA GLU A 286 17.55 8.52 -9.66
C GLU A 286 17.46 7.84 -8.29
N LYS A 287 16.78 8.48 -7.32
CA LYS A 287 16.75 8.07 -5.91
C LYS A 287 15.37 7.71 -5.40
N VAL A 288 14.31 8.05 -6.14
CA VAL A 288 12.92 7.80 -5.74
C VAL A 288 12.73 6.33 -5.39
N ARG A 289 11.97 6.07 -4.34
CA ARG A 289 11.62 4.72 -3.90
C ARG A 289 10.28 4.28 -4.46
N PHE A 290 10.01 2.98 -4.39
CA PHE A 290 8.78 2.36 -4.86
C PHE A 290 8.15 1.55 -3.75
N ASN A 291 7.00 1.99 -3.26
CA ASN A 291 6.24 1.26 -2.26
C ASN A 291 5.07 0.53 -2.94
N LEU A 292 5.21 -0.79 -3.03
CA LEU A 292 4.40 -1.65 -3.90
C LEU A 292 3.44 -2.49 -3.04
N GLU A 293 2.14 -2.19 -3.10
CA GLU A 293 1.13 -2.94 -2.34
C GLU A 293 0.82 -4.29 -3.01
N THR A 294 0.92 -5.40 -2.28
CA THR A 294 0.34 -6.67 -2.73
C THR A 294 -1.16 -6.67 -2.45
N LYS A 295 -1.99 -6.43 -3.47
CA LYS A 295 -3.44 -6.37 -3.28
C LYS A 295 -4.06 -7.76 -3.20
N ILE A 296 -4.14 -8.31 -1.99
CA ILE A 296 -4.88 -9.55 -1.70
C ILE A 296 -6.09 -9.23 -0.84
N LEU A 297 -7.26 -9.66 -1.32
CA LEU A 297 -8.54 -9.54 -0.62
C LEU A 297 -8.97 -10.85 0.06
N PRO A 298 -9.97 -10.82 0.96
CA PRO A 298 -10.67 -9.63 1.48
C PRO A 298 -9.89 -8.87 2.56
N LEU A 299 -10.12 -7.55 2.63
CA LEU A 299 -9.85 -6.75 3.81
C LEU A 299 -10.96 -7.01 4.87
N PRO A 300 -10.69 -6.87 6.18
CA PRO A 300 -11.68 -7.18 7.21
C PRO A 300 -12.82 -6.15 7.29
N ASN A 301 -14.01 -6.52 6.78
CA ASN A 301 -15.35 -6.48 7.42
C ASN A 301 -16.46 -6.63 6.36
N ASP A 302 -16.95 -7.85 6.17
CA ASP A 302 -18.37 -8.12 5.89
C ASP A 302 -18.84 -9.08 7.01
N PRO A 303 -19.94 -8.79 7.74
CA PRO A 303 -20.36 -9.54 8.92
C PRO A 303 -20.48 -11.06 8.69
N ALA A 304 -20.10 -11.84 9.71
CA ALA A 304 -20.37 -13.27 9.79
C ALA A 304 -21.89 -13.51 9.94
N GLY A 305 -22.58 -13.62 8.82
CA GLY A 305 -24.01 -13.85 8.67
C GLY A 305 -24.33 -14.03 7.19
N PRO A 306 -25.50 -14.59 6.80
CA PRO A 306 -25.80 -14.82 5.39
C PRO A 306 -25.82 -13.48 4.66
N ASN A 307 -24.82 -13.26 3.80
CA ASN A 307 -24.61 -12.14 2.90
C ASN A 307 -25.14 -10.77 3.37
N PRO A 308 -24.28 -9.88 3.90
CA PRO A 308 -24.64 -8.46 3.95
C PRO A 308 -24.88 -7.96 2.50
N PRO A 309 -25.88 -7.07 2.28
CA PRO A 309 -26.09 -6.47 0.98
C PRO A 309 -24.89 -5.58 0.62
N LEU A 310 -24.40 -5.68 -0.62
CA LEU A 310 -23.40 -4.79 -1.19
C LEU A 310 -23.86 -3.34 -0.98
N ALA A 311 -23.26 -2.64 -0.03
CA ALA A 311 -23.51 -1.23 0.18
C ALA A 311 -22.74 -0.48 -0.91
N ASN A 312 -23.48 -0.10 -1.96
CA ASN A 312 -23.07 0.59 -3.19
C ASN A 312 -22.66 -0.37 -4.31
N SER A 313 -23.30 -0.21 -5.47
CA SER A 313 -23.06 -0.95 -6.72
C SER A 313 -21.65 -0.80 -7.29
N HIS A 314 -20.70 -0.22 -6.56
CA HIS A 314 -19.37 0.19 -6.99
C HIS A 314 -18.24 -0.40 -6.11
N ALA A 315 -18.59 -1.17 -5.06
CA ALA A 315 -17.60 -1.74 -4.15
C ALA A 315 -16.92 -3.00 -4.72
N GLU A 316 -15.62 -3.11 -4.48
CA GLU A 316 -14.85 -4.31 -4.81
C GLU A 316 -15.47 -5.55 -4.12
N PRO A 317 -15.72 -6.66 -4.84
CA PRO A 317 -16.32 -7.84 -4.24
C PRO A 317 -15.47 -8.41 -3.10
N THR A 318 -16.11 -8.78 -1.99
CA THR A 318 -15.42 -9.40 -0.84
C THR A 318 -14.94 -10.83 -1.12
N SER A 319 -15.41 -11.46 -2.20
CA SER A 319 -14.86 -12.73 -2.67
C SER A 319 -13.46 -12.53 -3.25
N ASN A 320 -12.46 -13.19 -2.67
CA ASN A 320 -11.10 -13.16 -3.19
C ASN A 320 -11.02 -13.83 -4.59
N ARG A 321 -10.61 -13.05 -5.60
CA ARG A 321 -10.29 -13.48 -6.96
C ARG A 321 -8.84 -13.17 -7.35
N THR A 322 -7.95 -12.99 -6.39
CA THR A 322 -6.50 -12.84 -6.61
C THR A 322 -5.83 -14.22 -6.69
N VAL A 323 -4.53 -14.24 -6.97
CA VAL A 323 -3.67 -15.42 -6.76
C VAL A 323 -3.36 -15.61 -5.26
N ASP A 324 -2.82 -16.76 -4.89
CA ASP A 324 -2.38 -17.02 -3.51
C ASP A 324 -1.13 -16.19 -3.13
N PRO A 325 -0.88 -15.96 -1.82
CA PRO A 325 0.25 -15.14 -1.36
C PRO A 325 1.63 -15.56 -1.90
N GLN A 326 1.90 -16.86 -2.07
CA GLN A 326 3.22 -17.32 -2.54
C GLN A 326 3.42 -16.97 -4.02
N THR A 327 2.40 -17.23 -4.85
CA THR A 327 2.42 -16.82 -6.27
C THR A 327 2.57 -15.30 -6.39
N PHE A 328 1.88 -14.55 -5.54
CA PHE A 328 1.94 -13.09 -5.52
C PHE A 328 3.36 -12.58 -5.22
N VAL A 329 3.92 -13.02 -4.09
CA VAL A 329 5.25 -12.59 -3.64
C VAL A 329 6.33 -13.01 -4.62
N ASN A 330 6.27 -14.23 -5.18
CA ASN A 330 7.23 -14.66 -6.21
C ASN A 330 7.18 -13.77 -7.46
N THR A 331 5.98 -13.36 -7.87
CA THR A 331 5.79 -12.52 -9.06
C THR A 331 6.36 -11.12 -8.84
N LEU A 332 5.94 -10.45 -7.76
CA LEU A 332 6.36 -9.08 -7.45
C LEU A 332 7.83 -9.00 -7.03
N CYS A 333 8.26 -9.78 -6.04
CA CYS A 333 9.64 -9.73 -5.56
C CYS A 333 10.63 -10.29 -6.58
N GLY A 334 10.20 -11.27 -7.39
CA GLY A 334 10.96 -11.71 -8.55
C GLY A 334 11.22 -10.58 -9.54
N ALA A 335 10.21 -9.75 -9.84
CA ALA A 335 10.36 -8.58 -10.69
C ALA A 335 11.33 -7.53 -10.09
N ILE A 336 11.25 -7.28 -8.78
CA ILE A 336 12.17 -6.39 -8.06
C ILE A 336 13.63 -6.88 -8.18
N VAL A 337 13.88 -8.16 -7.85
CA VAL A 337 15.23 -8.73 -7.85
C VAL A 337 15.83 -8.81 -9.26
N ARG A 338 15.04 -9.23 -10.25
CA ARG A 338 15.50 -9.29 -11.65
C ARG A 338 15.92 -7.93 -12.20
N ASN A 339 15.34 -6.85 -11.67
CA ASN A 339 15.65 -5.47 -12.06
C ASN A 339 16.63 -4.77 -11.12
N HIS A 340 17.20 -5.49 -10.13
CA HIS A 340 18.13 -4.94 -9.14
C HIS A 340 17.56 -3.76 -8.32
N MET A 341 16.26 -3.81 -8.03
CA MET A 341 15.54 -2.74 -7.33
C MET A 341 15.42 -2.94 -5.82
N GLU A 342 16.08 -3.93 -5.21
CA GLU A 342 15.95 -4.22 -3.77
C GLU A 342 16.38 -3.06 -2.86
N SER A 343 17.19 -2.12 -3.38
CA SER A 343 17.61 -0.91 -2.66
C SER A 343 16.64 0.27 -2.81
N ARG A 344 15.66 0.16 -3.72
CA ARG A 344 14.71 1.23 -4.06
C ARG A 344 13.25 0.80 -3.93
N ALA A 345 12.96 -0.49 -3.89
CA ALA A 345 11.61 -1.02 -3.77
C ALA A 345 11.36 -1.61 -2.38
N GLU A 346 10.15 -1.40 -1.89
CA GLU A 346 9.59 -1.93 -0.66
C GLU A 346 8.19 -2.50 -0.93
N VAL A 347 7.75 -3.42 -0.08
CA VAL A 347 6.46 -4.11 -0.23
C VAL A 347 5.57 -3.78 0.96
N GLN A 348 4.36 -3.32 0.67
CA GLN A 348 3.33 -3.09 1.67
C GLN A 348 2.13 -4.02 1.48
N SER A 349 1.39 -4.28 2.56
CA SER A 349 0.21 -5.15 2.47
C SER A 349 -0.66 -5.06 3.71
N PHE A 350 -1.97 -5.24 3.51
CA PHE A 350 -2.90 -5.61 4.59
C PHE A 350 -2.95 -7.12 4.85
N ASP A 351 -2.56 -7.93 3.87
CA ASP A 351 -2.44 -9.38 4.03
C ASP A 351 -1.02 -9.70 4.48
N PHE A 352 -0.79 -9.70 5.79
CA PHE A 352 0.54 -9.85 6.37
C PHE A 352 1.19 -11.21 6.05
N ARG A 353 0.44 -12.19 5.52
CA ARG A 353 1.05 -13.42 4.99
C ARG A 353 2.03 -13.12 3.86
N THR A 354 1.74 -12.14 3.01
CA THR A 354 2.67 -11.70 1.96
C THR A 354 3.94 -11.10 2.56
N LEU A 355 3.82 -10.25 3.59
CA LEU A 355 4.97 -9.61 4.25
C LEU A 355 5.88 -10.63 4.95
N ILE A 356 5.29 -11.64 5.61
CA ILE A 356 6.04 -12.76 6.19
C ILE A 356 6.87 -13.48 5.10
N LEU A 357 6.25 -13.80 3.96
CA LEU A 357 6.95 -14.45 2.86
C LEU A 357 8.05 -13.56 2.26
N VAL A 358 7.83 -12.24 2.17
CA VAL A 358 8.87 -11.28 1.73
C VAL A 358 10.05 -11.29 2.70
N GLU A 359 9.80 -11.24 4.01
CA GLU A 359 10.85 -11.27 5.04
C GLU A 359 11.63 -12.59 5.02
N GLU A 360 10.96 -13.71 4.79
CA GLU A 360 11.59 -15.05 4.74
C GLU A 360 12.41 -15.27 3.46
N GLN A 361 11.91 -14.82 2.31
CA GLN A 361 12.44 -15.21 0.99
C GLN A 361 13.25 -14.09 0.31
N PHE A 362 12.95 -12.83 0.64
CA PHE A 362 13.54 -11.64 0.05
C PHE A 362 13.97 -10.63 1.13
N PRO A 363 14.82 -11.01 2.10
CA PRO A 363 15.08 -10.22 3.32
C PRO A 363 15.68 -8.82 3.08
N LYS A 364 16.19 -8.54 1.87
CA LYS A 364 16.71 -7.22 1.49
C LYS A 364 15.61 -6.21 1.19
N ILE A 365 14.41 -6.67 0.83
CA ILE A 365 13.26 -5.83 0.48
C ILE A 365 12.54 -5.42 1.78
N PRO A 366 12.42 -4.12 2.10
CA PRO A 366 11.69 -3.67 3.28
C PRO A 366 10.20 -3.98 3.22
N THR A 367 9.57 -4.22 4.38
CA THR A 367 8.13 -4.50 4.52
C THR A 367 7.39 -3.42 5.30
N TYR A 368 6.18 -3.08 4.83
CA TYR A 368 5.29 -2.07 5.39
C TYR A 368 3.96 -2.69 5.77
N TYR A 369 3.65 -2.70 7.06
CA TYR A 369 2.45 -3.31 7.60
C TYR A 369 1.30 -2.30 7.52
N LEU A 370 0.43 -2.43 6.52
CA LEU A 370 -0.75 -1.59 6.37
C LEU A 370 -1.78 -1.94 7.44
N THR A 371 -2.17 -0.95 8.24
CA THR A 371 -3.13 -1.18 9.32
C THR A 371 -4.28 -0.19 9.33
N GLY A 372 -5.49 -0.68 9.57
CA GLY A 372 -6.67 0.10 9.86
C GLY A 372 -6.94 0.20 11.37
N PRO A 373 -8.22 0.27 11.79
CA PRO A 373 -8.59 0.30 13.21
C PRO A 373 -8.11 -0.95 13.99
N PRO A 374 -7.93 -0.88 15.32
CA PRO A 374 -7.38 -1.98 16.14
C PRO A 374 -8.06 -3.35 15.93
N LYS A 375 -9.37 -3.37 15.66
CA LYS A 375 -10.12 -4.62 15.37
C LYS A 375 -9.57 -5.43 14.20
N MET A 376 -8.80 -4.82 13.29
CA MET A 376 -8.13 -5.53 12.19
C MET A 376 -7.07 -6.51 12.72
N LEU A 377 -6.40 -6.16 13.82
CA LEU A 377 -5.22 -6.86 14.32
C LEU A 377 -5.53 -8.27 14.86
N SER A 378 -6.79 -8.55 15.12
CA SER A 378 -7.28 -9.86 15.57
C SER A 378 -7.85 -10.73 14.45
N THR A 379 -7.78 -10.28 13.18
CA THR A 379 -8.44 -10.96 12.05
C THR A 379 -7.59 -12.09 11.46
N VAL A 380 -8.20 -12.90 10.59
CA VAL A 380 -7.52 -14.05 9.96
C VAL A 380 -6.41 -13.66 8.99
N PHE A 381 -6.41 -12.42 8.48
CA PHE A 381 -5.38 -11.86 7.60
C PHE A 381 -4.09 -11.51 8.33
N VAL A 382 -4.15 -11.40 9.65
CA VAL A 382 -2.97 -11.34 10.51
C VAL A 382 -2.54 -12.78 10.81
N PRO A 383 -1.33 -13.22 10.45
CA PRO A 383 -0.79 -14.52 10.84
C PRO A 383 -0.91 -14.72 12.34
N ALA A 384 -1.25 -15.94 12.78
CA ALA A 384 -1.49 -16.23 14.19
C ALA A 384 -0.38 -15.74 15.15
N PRO A 385 0.93 -15.80 14.80
CA PRO A 385 2.00 -15.26 15.65
C PRO A 385 2.00 -13.72 15.81
N LEU A 386 1.31 -13.00 14.94
CA LEU A 386 1.24 -11.54 14.92
C LEU A 386 -0.09 -10.98 15.45
N ARG A 387 -1.09 -11.82 15.72
CA ARG A 387 -2.43 -11.37 16.18
C ARG A 387 -2.36 -10.74 17.56
N GLN A 388 -3.15 -9.69 17.76
CA GLN A 388 -3.20 -8.88 18.99
C GLN A 388 -4.52 -9.01 19.72
#